data_AF-A0A2E3QZ28-F1
#
_entry.id   AF-A0A2E3QZ28-F1
#
_cell.length_a   1.000
_cell.length_b   1.000
_cell.length_c   1.000
_cell.angle_alpha   90.00
_cell.angle_beta   90.00
_cell.angle_gamma   90.00
#
_symmetry.space_group_name_H-M   'P 1'
#
loop_
_entity.id
_entity.type
_entity.pdbx_description
1 polymer ?
#
loop_
_entity_poly.entity_id
_entity_poly.type
_entity_poly.pdbx_seq_one_letter_code
_entity_poly.pdbx_strand_id
1 'polypeptide(L)'
;MSVPILTTLRLSVLALAAVLAVAPLAAQAPRSAQPASGAPPADSVALADSTAVPASVAVPRGPFPPLDPTLAGVVWSAPSDAEAAIADLEAMHQVGVRAVRTELIAETAVLDAASRLGIALWQDLPVEGLPAAFLLRRTRDATRLLTEALDRARPYPAARHFGLAQSSDTSDPRVRPYFEALTALAHDRGAPGTKTYYVSRFVEDDRAAQTVDLVLVDARESAPVETLRRWRARRDTPVGLASFGVGVRPGQPGGWRTLGTEAAQARTLENVFGDLLGLSDPPAAAFVYRWRDADADRIERDQRSEVTGTRFGLLGEGDEPRPALRVASGFWTGAQRVFAFDAGSEARQERRASPLLLIGWGLVLGLGLFYAGAPRLSSMAPRYFGRRDLYREAVQRGFDLSAFETSGLAVALALSAGVVGTSALRALARTDALVAATASWSLDGQARLTGLLGQPLTLVAVLALAYGAWLLLTIIWLNVVTGRRRLRPAQALSLAVWCRWGWLPLMVVSLLLGSIDAGLATVLAPTVLGVGLLIEVVAGYKMMWDLQAVTYAPPARAVLLGFGLPFLLAVVGLIALGVTSSDEVGFLWHLATRG
;
A
#
# COMPACT_ATOMS: atom_id res chain seq x y z
N MET A 1 25.84 6.85 -3.26
CA MET A 1 25.53 7.54 -4.54
C MET A 1 24.12 7.16 -5.06
N SER A 2 23.09 7.12 -4.20
CA SER A 2 21.78 6.51 -4.54
C SER A 2 20.56 7.36 -4.15
N VAL A 3 20.80 8.63 -3.78
CA VAL A 3 19.77 9.63 -3.44
C VAL A 3 18.76 9.96 -4.56
N PRO A 4 19.08 9.92 -5.88
CA PRO A 4 18.13 10.40 -6.90
C PRO A 4 16.88 9.54 -7.08
N ILE A 5 16.93 8.28 -6.67
CA ILE A 5 15.91 7.24 -6.90
C ILE A 5 14.70 7.41 -5.96
N LEU A 6 14.94 7.76 -4.68
CA LEU A 6 13.84 7.95 -3.72
C LEU A 6 13.23 9.35 -3.77
N THR A 7 14.00 10.37 -4.18
CA THR A 7 13.41 11.65 -4.56
C THR A 7 12.33 11.42 -5.61
N THR A 8 12.62 10.68 -6.70
CA THR A 8 11.67 10.49 -7.83
C THR A 8 10.34 9.85 -7.41
N LEU A 9 10.34 9.06 -6.34
CA LEU A 9 9.15 8.46 -5.75
C LEU A 9 8.13 9.46 -5.25
N ARG A 10 8.56 10.31 -4.31
CA ARG A 10 7.69 11.29 -3.66
C ARG A 10 7.25 12.37 -4.63
N LEU A 11 8.10 12.69 -5.60
CA LEU A 11 7.83 13.66 -6.64
C LEU A 11 6.72 13.22 -7.59
N SER A 12 6.65 11.93 -7.87
CA SER A 12 5.58 11.35 -8.67
C SER A 12 4.26 11.31 -7.88
N VAL A 13 4.33 11.01 -6.58
CA VAL A 13 3.17 10.98 -5.66
C VAL A 13 2.63 12.39 -5.37
N LEU A 14 3.49 13.40 -5.24
CA LEU A 14 3.09 14.80 -5.00
C LEU A 14 2.71 15.55 -6.28
N ALA A 15 3.30 15.23 -7.43
CA ALA A 15 2.77 15.69 -8.72
C ALA A 15 1.35 15.14 -8.94
N LEU A 16 1.09 13.89 -8.54
CA LEU A 16 -0.25 13.32 -8.51
C LEU A 16 -1.16 14.04 -7.48
N ALA A 17 -0.67 14.39 -6.28
CA ALA A 17 -1.42 15.18 -5.30
C ALA A 17 -1.79 16.58 -5.80
N ALA A 18 -0.88 17.24 -6.52
CA ALA A 18 -1.12 18.54 -7.15
C ALA A 18 -2.14 18.44 -8.31
N VAL A 19 -2.11 17.34 -9.06
CA VAL A 19 -3.14 17.03 -10.09
C VAL A 19 -4.49 16.74 -9.44
N LEU A 20 -4.52 16.05 -8.30
CA LEU A 20 -5.74 15.75 -7.52
C LEU A 20 -6.32 16.98 -6.81
N ALA A 21 -5.47 17.95 -6.43
CA ALA A 21 -5.92 19.23 -5.87
C ALA A 21 -6.53 20.18 -6.92
N VAL A 22 -6.25 19.96 -8.22
CA VAL A 22 -6.70 20.82 -9.34
C VAL A 22 -7.86 20.19 -10.14
N ALA A 23 -8.36 19.02 -9.75
CA ALA A 23 -9.51 18.38 -10.41
C ALA A 23 -10.82 18.62 -9.63
N PRO A 24 -11.60 19.68 -9.91
CA PRO A 24 -13.01 19.68 -9.56
C PRO A 24 -13.83 19.00 -10.67
N LEU A 25 -14.84 18.24 -10.23
CA LEU A 25 -16.05 17.85 -10.97
C LEU A 25 -15.92 16.89 -12.16
N ALA A 26 -16.08 15.59 -11.89
CA ALA A 26 -16.90 14.68 -12.70
C ALA A 26 -17.05 13.31 -12.02
N ALA A 27 -18.01 13.18 -11.10
CA ALA A 27 -18.75 11.94 -10.80
C ALA A 27 -19.56 12.09 -9.49
N GLN A 28 -20.56 12.97 -9.49
CA GLN A 28 -21.72 12.78 -8.61
C GLN A 28 -22.87 12.35 -9.52
N ALA A 29 -23.01 11.04 -9.70
CA ALA A 29 -24.25 10.47 -10.20
C ALA A 29 -25.08 10.06 -8.97
N PRO A 30 -26.28 10.62 -8.75
CA PRO A 30 -27.14 10.18 -7.67
C PRO A 30 -27.67 8.79 -7.98
N ARG A 31 -27.37 7.80 -7.13
CA ARG A 31 -28.12 6.54 -7.14
C ARG A 31 -29.46 6.80 -6.49
N SER A 32 -30.49 6.85 -7.32
CA SER A 32 -31.90 6.80 -6.94
C SER A 32 -32.17 5.53 -6.14
N ALA A 33 -32.56 5.71 -4.87
CA ALA A 33 -33.19 4.68 -4.06
C ALA A 33 -34.54 4.30 -4.68
N GLN A 34 -34.76 3.01 -4.91
CA GLN A 34 -36.06 2.47 -5.27
C GLN A 34 -36.43 1.42 -4.23
N PRO A 35 -37.57 1.57 -3.52
CA PRO A 35 -37.93 0.69 -2.42
C PRO A 35 -38.58 -0.58 -2.96
N ALA A 36 -38.03 -1.74 -2.60
CA ALA A 36 -38.73 -3.01 -2.75
C ALA A 36 -39.61 -3.23 -1.52
N SER A 37 -40.88 -2.85 -1.65
CA SER A 37 -41.97 -3.31 -0.79
C SER A 37 -42.35 -4.74 -1.22
N GLY A 38 -42.44 -5.65 -0.26
CA GLY A 38 -42.89 -7.02 -0.48
C GLY A 38 -42.77 -7.88 0.78
N ALA A 39 -43.64 -7.66 1.76
CA ALA A 39 -43.96 -8.65 2.80
C ALA A 39 -44.55 -9.93 2.17
N PRO A 40 -44.43 -11.13 2.76
CA PRO A 40 -45.31 -11.56 3.89
C PRO A 40 -44.68 -12.67 4.79
N PRO A 41 -45.45 -13.42 5.62
CA PRO A 41 -46.39 -13.04 6.68
C PRO A 41 -45.92 -13.51 8.08
N ALA A 42 -46.66 -13.08 9.10
CA ALA A 42 -46.53 -13.51 10.49
C ALA A 42 -47.01 -14.95 10.73
N ASP A 43 -46.39 -15.57 11.75
CA ASP A 43 -46.77 -16.73 12.59
C ASP A 43 -45.48 -17.53 12.84
N SER A 44 -44.94 -17.72 14.05
CA SER A 44 -45.58 -18.10 15.30
C SER A 44 -44.65 -17.84 16.49
N VAL A 45 -45.27 -17.61 17.64
CA VAL A 45 -44.73 -17.45 18.99
C VAL A 45 -43.90 -18.65 19.45
N ALA A 46 -42.76 -18.38 20.09
CA ALA A 46 -42.29 -19.14 21.26
C ALA A 46 -41.41 -18.25 22.15
N LEU A 47 -42.01 -17.77 23.25
CA LEU A 47 -41.31 -17.31 24.44
C LEU A 47 -40.30 -18.38 24.88
N ALA A 48 -39.05 -17.98 25.13
CA ALA A 48 -38.16 -18.68 26.03
C ALA A 48 -37.57 -17.67 27.01
N ASP A 49 -37.82 -17.94 28.28
CA ASP A 49 -37.54 -17.11 29.44
C ASP A 49 -36.08 -16.64 29.51
N SER A 50 -35.95 -15.33 29.75
CA SER A 50 -34.74 -14.72 30.27
C SER A 50 -34.60 -15.10 31.74
N THR A 51 -33.90 -16.21 32.01
CA THR A 51 -33.39 -16.52 33.36
C THR A 51 -31.99 -17.13 33.28
N ALA A 52 -31.07 -16.47 33.98
CA ALA A 52 -29.77 -16.96 34.43
C ALA A 52 -28.76 -17.45 33.37
N VAL A 53 -27.80 -16.59 33.03
CA VAL A 53 -26.51 -17.01 32.45
C VAL A 53 -25.75 -17.82 33.51
N PRO A 54 -25.49 -19.13 33.32
CA PRO A 54 -24.62 -19.87 34.20
C PRO A 54 -23.15 -19.55 33.89
N ALA A 55 -22.34 -19.64 34.94
CA ALA A 55 -20.90 -19.46 34.94
C ALA A 55 -20.16 -20.26 33.84
N SER A 56 -19.14 -19.63 33.24
CA SER A 56 -18.09 -20.20 32.39
C SER A 56 -18.55 -21.32 31.45
N VAL A 57 -18.99 -20.97 30.24
CA VAL A 57 -19.11 -21.94 29.16
C VAL A 57 -17.73 -22.52 28.89
N ALA A 58 -17.50 -23.77 29.32
CA ALA A 58 -16.25 -24.46 29.09
C ALA A 58 -16.09 -24.64 27.58
N VAL A 59 -15.06 -24.01 27.00
CA VAL A 59 -14.72 -24.21 25.59
C VAL A 59 -14.49 -25.71 25.34
N PRO A 60 -15.14 -26.30 24.31
CA PRO A 60 -15.01 -27.72 24.02
C PRO A 60 -13.54 -28.11 23.92
N ARG A 61 -13.08 -29.04 24.76
CA ARG A 61 -11.73 -29.59 24.68
C ARG A 61 -11.76 -30.80 23.77
N GLY A 62 -10.98 -30.72 22.70
CA GLY A 62 -10.82 -31.83 21.78
C GLY A 62 -9.87 -32.93 22.27
N PRO A 63 -9.64 -33.95 21.44
CA PRO A 63 -8.74 -35.06 21.78
C PRO A 63 -7.26 -34.65 21.85
N PHE A 64 -6.90 -33.46 21.35
CA PHE A 64 -5.54 -32.94 21.40
C PHE A 64 -5.41 -31.86 22.49
N PRO A 65 -4.20 -31.64 23.04
CA PRO A 65 -3.98 -30.48 23.89
C PRO A 65 -4.19 -29.21 23.05
N PRO A 66 -4.95 -28.22 23.60
CA PRO A 66 -5.16 -26.95 22.93
C PRO A 66 -3.83 -26.22 22.76
N LEU A 67 -3.76 -25.32 21.78
CA LEU A 67 -2.63 -24.41 21.64
C LEU A 67 -2.48 -23.55 22.89
N ASP A 68 -1.23 -23.17 23.18
CA ASP A 68 -0.94 -22.22 24.25
C ASP A 68 -1.80 -20.95 24.06
N PRO A 69 -2.42 -20.40 25.11
CA PRO A 69 -3.25 -19.20 25.00
C PRO A 69 -2.56 -18.02 24.30
N THR A 70 -1.23 -17.90 24.40
CA THR A 70 -0.43 -16.88 23.70
C THR A 70 -0.45 -17.03 22.18
N LEU A 71 -0.67 -18.25 21.69
CA LEU A 71 -0.71 -18.60 20.27
C LEU A 71 -2.15 -18.65 19.71
N ALA A 72 -3.14 -18.49 20.57
CA ALA A 72 -4.55 -18.41 20.22
C ALA A 72 -5.01 -16.95 20.02
N GLY A 73 -4.28 -16.22 19.17
CA GLY A 73 -4.47 -14.80 18.93
C GLY A 73 -5.10 -14.46 17.58
N VAL A 74 -5.91 -13.39 17.55
CA VAL A 74 -6.38 -12.74 16.30
C VAL A 74 -6.18 -11.24 16.34
N VAL A 75 -5.99 -10.63 15.17
CA VAL A 75 -6.09 -9.17 15.00
C VAL A 75 -7.56 -8.80 14.81
N TRP A 76 -8.03 -7.83 15.59
CA TRP A 76 -9.42 -7.39 15.62
C TRP A 76 -9.50 -5.87 15.49
N SER A 77 -10.49 -5.42 14.74
CA SER A 77 -10.88 -4.02 14.72
C SER A 77 -12.23 -3.90 15.41
N ALA A 78 -12.20 -3.51 16.69
CA ALA A 78 -13.41 -3.43 17.50
C ALA A 78 -14.48 -2.53 16.84
N PRO A 79 -15.73 -3.00 16.69
CA PRO A 79 -16.85 -2.15 16.31
C PRO A 79 -16.93 -0.92 17.23
N SER A 80 -17.42 0.21 16.70
CA SER A 80 -17.66 1.41 17.54
C SER A 80 -18.80 1.20 18.53
N ASP A 81 -19.70 0.27 18.23
CA ASP A 81 -20.78 -0.14 19.12
C ASP A 81 -20.28 -1.18 20.15
N ALA A 82 -20.54 -0.92 21.42
CA ALA A 82 -20.05 -1.75 22.52
C ALA A 82 -20.74 -3.12 22.57
N GLU A 83 -22.03 -3.20 22.23
CA GLU A 83 -22.78 -4.46 22.22
C GLU A 83 -22.27 -5.39 21.12
N ALA A 84 -22.11 -4.87 19.91
CA ALA A 84 -21.47 -5.59 18.81
C ALA A 84 -20.04 -6.04 19.14
N ALA A 85 -19.27 -5.19 19.82
CA ALA A 85 -17.91 -5.53 20.24
C ALA A 85 -17.87 -6.65 21.27
N ILE A 86 -18.82 -6.69 22.21
CA ILE A 86 -18.95 -7.77 23.20
C ILE A 86 -19.38 -9.07 22.52
N ALA A 87 -20.35 -9.02 21.61
CA ALA A 87 -20.79 -10.18 20.83
C ALA A 87 -19.63 -10.79 20.01
N ASP A 88 -18.79 -9.94 19.41
CA ASP A 88 -17.56 -10.38 18.74
C ASP A 88 -16.62 -11.11 19.70
N LEU A 89 -16.39 -10.60 20.92
CA LEU A 89 -15.54 -11.25 21.92
C LEU A 89 -16.10 -12.59 22.39
N GLU A 90 -17.42 -12.71 22.55
CA GLU A 90 -18.09 -13.95 22.89
C GLU A 90 -17.94 -14.99 21.76
N ALA A 91 -18.15 -14.59 20.52
CA ALA A 91 -17.94 -15.44 19.35
C ALA A 91 -16.48 -15.91 19.23
N MET A 92 -15.52 -15.00 19.45
CA MET A 92 -14.09 -15.32 19.51
C MET A 92 -13.78 -16.34 20.61
N HIS A 93 -14.34 -16.15 21.82
CA HIS A 93 -14.14 -17.06 22.93
C HIS A 93 -14.62 -18.48 22.59
N GLN A 94 -15.80 -18.59 21.97
CA GLN A 94 -16.42 -19.87 21.57
C GLN A 94 -15.56 -20.65 20.58
N VAL A 95 -14.91 -19.95 19.64
CA VAL A 95 -14.01 -20.61 18.67
C VAL A 95 -12.61 -20.86 19.22
N GLY A 96 -12.31 -20.46 20.46
CA GLY A 96 -11.06 -20.77 21.15
C GLY A 96 -10.02 -19.65 21.21
N VAL A 97 -10.35 -18.42 20.76
CA VAL A 97 -9.45 -17.26 20.89
C VAL A 97 -9.20 -16.95 22.36
N ARG A 98 -7.95 -16.60 22.68
CA ARG A 98 -7.49 -16.22 24.03
C ARG A 98 -6.74 -14.90 24.07
N ALA A 99 -6.29 -14.40 22.93
CA ALA A 99 -5.65 -13.09 22.82
C ALA A 99 -6.20 -12.32 21.62
N VAL A 100 -6.37 -11.02 21.79
CA VAL A 100 -6.86 -10.14 20.72
C VAL A 100 -5.96 -8.92 20.65
N ARG A 101 -5.40 -8.67 19.46
CA ARG A 101 -4.66 -7.45 19.17
C ARG A 101 -5.58 -6.45 18.48
N THR A 102 -5.70 -5.26 19.05
CA THR A 102 -6.70 -4.25 18.67
C THR A 102 -6.15 -2.85 18.91
N GLU A 103 -6.85 -1.84 18.39
CA GLU A 103 -6.68 -0.44 18.80
C GLU A 103 -7.08 -0.24 20.27
N LEU A 104 -6.73 0.94 20.82
CA LEU A 104 -7.15 1.33 22.17
C LEU A 104 -8.68 1.22 22.34
N ILE A 105 -9.12 0.48 23.35
CA ILE A 105 -10.54 0.34 23.68
C ILE A 105 -10.94 1.51 24.60
N ALA A 106 -11.91 2.30 24.15
CA ALA A 106 -12.48 3.40 24.92
C ALA A 106 -13.55 2.92 25.92
N GLU A 107 -14.36 1.94 25.51
CA GLU A 107 -15.51 1.47 26.27
C GLU A 107 -15.13 0.47 27.36
N THR A 108 -15.41 0.82 28.62
CA THR A 108 -15.08 -0.02 29.78
C THR A 108 -15.86 -1.33 29.82
N ALA A 109 -17.08 -1.35 29.27
CA ALA A 109 -17.90 -2.56 29.16
C ALA A 109 -17.20 -3.65 28.32
N VAL A 110 -16.46 -3.26 27.28
CA VAL A 110 -15.69 -4.18 26.43
C VAL A 110 -14.46 -4.72 27.17
N LEU A 111 -13.76 -3.87 27.93
CA LEU A 111 -12.63 -4.29 28.78
C LEU A 111 -13.05 -5.28 29.88
N ASP A 112 -14.22 -5.04 30.46
CA ASP A 112 -14.83 -5.89 31.47
C ASP A 112 -15.26 -7.24 30.89
N ALA A 113 -15.93 -7.24 29.73
CA ALA A 113 -16.29 -8.46 29.01
C ALA A 113 -15.06 -9.30 28.66
N ALA A 114 -14.00 -8.69 28.12
CA ALA A 114 -12.75 -9.38 27.83
C ALA A 114 -12.13 -10.01 29.09
N SER A 115 -12.18 -9.29 30.23
CA SER A 115 -11.69 -9.79 31.53
C SER A 115 -12.49 -10.98 32.02
N ARG A 116 -13.82 -10.96 31.90
CA ARG A 116 -14.69 -12.11 32.24
C ARG A 116 -14.45 -13.32 31.35
N LEU A 117 -14.26 -13.10 30.06
CA LEU A 117 -14.01 -14.15 29.07
C LEU A 117 -12.56 -14.69 29.13
N GLY A 118 -11.68 -14.03 29.90
CA GLY A 118 -10.26 -14.38 29.97
C GLY A 118 -9.51 -14.15 28.66
N ILE A 119 -9.95 -13.19 27.85
CA ILE A 119 -9.29 -12.81 26.59
C ILE A 119 -8.30 -11.69 26.89
N ALA A 120 -7.01 -11.92 26.62
CA ALA A 120 -5.97 -10.91 26.76
C ALA A 120 -6.06 -9.87 25.64
N LEU A 121 -6.19 -8.60 25.98
CA LEU A 121 -6.20 -7.47 25.06
C LEU A 121 -4.79 -6.90 24.88
N TRP A 122 -4.34 -6.87 23.64
CA TRP A 122 -3.10 -6.27 23.16
C TRP A 122 -3.46 -4.99 22.42
N GLN A 123 -3.33 -3.85 23.10
CA GLN A 123 -3.88 -2.58 22.65
C GLN A 123 -2.80 -1.70 22.02
N ASP A 124 -2.91 -1.42 20.73
CA ASP A 124 -1.96 -0.59 19.99
C ASP A 124 -2.33 0.89 20.06
N LEU A 125 -1.33 1.74 20.34
CA LEU A 125 -1.41 3.17 20.08
C LEU A 125 -1.59 3.43 18.57
N PRO A 126 -2.30 4.50 18.17
CA PRO A 126 -2.50 4.87 16.77
C PRO A 126 -1.24 5.54 16.18
N VAL A 127 -0.11 4.84 16.25
CA VAL A 127 1.21 5.28 15.77
C VAL A 127 1.71 4.22 14.81
N GLU A 128 1.59 4.48 13.51
CA GLU A 128 1.91 3.50 12.46
C GLU A 128 2.74 4.11 11.33
N GLY A 129 3.74 3.37 10.85
CA GLY A 129 4.47 3.71 9.62
C GLY A 129 5.24 5.02 9.66
N LEU A 130 5.76 5.43 10.83
CA LEU A 130 6.43 6.72 10.99
C LEU A 130 7.97 6.61 10.94
N PRO A 131 8.66 7.59 10.31
CA PRO A 131 10.10 7.77 10.46
C PRO A 131 10.51 8.08 11.90
N ALA A 132 11.76 7.77 12.25
CA ALA A 132 12.27 7.96 13.60
C ALA A 132 12.12 9.39 14.17
N ALA A 133 12.42 10.40 13.36
CA ALA A 133 12.26 11.80 13.78
C ALA A 133 10.80 12.21 14.02
N PHE A 134 9.85 11.57 13.34
CA PHE A 134 8.42 11.83 13.51
C PHE A 134 7.89 11.18 14.80
N LEU A 135 8.38 9.97 15.14
CA LEU A 135 8.09 9.36 16.45
C LEU A 135 8.50 10.27 17.60
N LEU A 136 9.72 10.81 17.56
CA LEU A 136 10.20 11.74 18.58
C LEU A 136 9.31 12.98 18.73
N ARG A 137 8.82 13.54 17.60
CA ARG A 137 7.88 14.67 17.62
C ARG A 137 6.51 14.29 18.20
N ARG A 138 6.06 13.04 18.00
CA ARG A 138 4.80 12.49 18.50
C ARG A 138 4.85 12.01 19.95
N THR A 139 6.03 12.00 20.60
CA THR A 139 6.21 11.50 21.98
C THR A 139 5.18 12.08 22.94
N ARG A 140 4.95 13.41 22.93
CA ARG A 140 3.99 14.05 23.85
C ARG A 140 2.56 13.55 23.66
N ASP A 141 2.12 13.44 22.41
CA ASP A 141 0.77 12.95 22.09
C ASP A 141 0.62 11.48 22.49
N ALA A 142 1.64 10.66 22.20
CA ALA A 142 1.68 9.25 22.57
C ALA A 142 1.69 9.05 24.10
N THR A 143 2.44 9.87 24.84
CA THR A 143 2.46 9.88 26.31
C THR A 143 1.07 10.15 26.88
N ARG A 144 0.35 11.15 26.35
CA ARG A 144 -1.01 11.45 26.78
C ARG A 144 -1.96 10.27 26.53
N LEU A 145 -1.96 9.74 25.30
CA LEU A 145 -2.83 8.61 24.93
C LEU A 145 -2.53 7.36 25.77
N LEU A 146 -1.25 7.05 25.99
CA LEU A 146 -0.85 5.92 26.82
C LEU A 146 -1.26 6.11 28.28
N THR A 147 -1.11 7.32 28.83
CA THR A 147 -1.56 7.64 30.20
C THR A 147 -3.05 7.38 30.37
N GLU A 148 -3.88 7.89 29.46
CA GLU A 148 -5.34 7.69 29.49
C GLU A 148 -5.72 6.21 29.36
N ALA A 149 -5.02 5.47 28.49
CA ALA A 149 -5.25 4.05 28.30
C ALA A 149 -4.85 3.21 29.54
N LEU A 150 -3.72 3.52 30.18
CA LEU A 150 -3.24 2.84 31.40
C LEU A 150 -4.20 3.07 32.56
N ASP A 151 -4.66 4.31 32.75
CA ASP A 151 -5.60 4.66 33.82
C ASP A 151 -6.93 3.91 33.65
N ARG A 152 -7.44 3.85 32.41
CA ARG A 152 -8.66 3.10 32.09
C ARG A 152 -8.50 1.59 32.27
N ALA A 153 -7.37 1.03 31.85
CA ALA A 153 -7.11 -0.40 31.87
C ALA A 153 -6.79 -0.96 33.27
N ARG A 154 -6.46 -0.11 34.24
CA ARG A 154 -5.97 -0.51 35.56
C ARG A 154 -6.84 -1.58 36.25
N PRO A 155 -8.18 -1.49 36.29
CA PRO A 155 -9.03 -2.49 36.95
C PRO A 155 -9.11 -3.83 36.22
N TYR A 156 -8.75 -3.87 34.92
CA TYR A 156 -9.09 -4.96 34.02
C TYR A 156 -7.89 -5.85 33.72
N PRO A 157 -7.82 -7.10 34.24
CA PRO A 157 -6.67 -7.98 34.03
C PRO A 157 -6.44 -8.38 32.57
N ALA A 158 -7.48 -8.31 31.72
CA ALA A 158 -7.33 -8.53 30.28
C ALA A 158 -6.44 -7.49 29.60
N ALA A 159 -6.42 -6.24 30.09
CA ALA A 159 -5.76 -5.11 29.46
C ALA A 159 -4.39 -4.84 30.08
N ARG A 160 -3.40 -5.64 29.70
CA ARG A 160 -2.02 -5.56 30.23
C ARG A 160 -0.94 -5.41 29.17
N HIS A 161 -1.28 -5.42 27.89
CA HIS A 161 -0.29 -5.33 26.82
C HIS A 161 -0.57 -4.07 25.98
N PHE A 162 0.44 -3.22 25.83
CA PHE A 162 0.34 -1.95 25.10
C PHE A 162 1.38 -1.85 23.98
N GLY A 163 0.90 -1.71 22.75
CA GLY A 163 1.72 -1.50 21.56
C GLY A 163 2.04 -0.02 21.40
N LEU A 164 3.31 0.34 21.43
CA LEU A 164 3.77 1.72 21.42
C LEU A 164 3.82 2.32 20.00
N ALA A 165 4.19 1.50 19.02
CA ALA A 165 4.17 1.87 17.61
C ALA A 165 4.10 0.61 16.73
N GLN A 166 3.61 0.79 15.51
CA GLN A 166 3.48 -0.26 14.51
C GLN A 166 4.29 0.09 13.26
N SER A 167 5.05 -0.88 12.74
CA SER A 167 5.76 -0.79 11.45
C SER A 167 6.55 0.52 11.25
N SER A 168 7.06 1.12 12.31
CA SER A 168 7.81 2.39 12.27
C SER A 168 9.32 2.11 12.16
N ASP A 169 10.14 3.13 11.88
CA ASP A 169 11.59 2.96 11.60
C ASP A 169 12.42 2.54 12.82
N THR A 170 12.32 1.28 13.24
CA THR A 170 13.09 0.75 14.38
C THR A 170 14.53 0.43 14.01
N SER A 171 14.93 0.55 12.74
CA SER A 171 16.31 0.38 12.29
C SER A 171 17.20 1.60 12.62
N ASP A 172 16.59 2.74 12.96
CA ASP A 172 17.30 3.96 13.31
C ASP A 172 17.42 4.09 14.84
N PRO A 173 18.64 4.19 15.42
CA PRO A 173 18.81 4.29 16.87
C PRO A 173 18.16 5.53 17.50
N ARG A 174 17.82 6.57 16.72
CA ARG A 174 17.14 7.77 17.21
C ARG A 174 15.74 7.49 17.76
N VAL A 175 15.12 6.35 17.45
CA VAL A 175 13.80 6.01 18.03
C VAL A 175 13.85 5.58 19.49
N ARG A 176 15.02 5.17 20.00
CA ARG A 176 15.14 4.59 21.34
C ARG A 176 14.55 5.45 22.45
N PRO A 177 14.81 6.78 22.52
CA PRO A 177 14.26 7.62 23.58
C PRO A 177 12.72 7.65 23.60
N TYR A 178 12.07 7.50 22.44
CA TYR A 178 10.61 7.44 22.36
C TYR A 178 10.06 6.19 23.07
N PHE A 179 10.63 5.02 22.77
CA PHE A 179 10.20 3.77 23.37
C PHE A 179 10.60 3.67 24.85
N GLU A 180 11.84 4.04 25.19
CA GLU A 180 12.33 4.06 26.59
C GLU A 180 11.42 4.93 27.48
N ALA A 181 11.01 6.12 27.01
CA ALA A 181 10.13 7.01 27.77
C ALA A 181 8.72 6.44 27.97
N LEU A 182 8.13 5.81 26.95
CA LEU A 182 6.78 5.25 27.03
C LEU A 182 6.75 3.93 27.82
N THR A 183 7.79 3.11 27.72
CA THR A 183 7.94 1.89 28.54
C THR A 183 8.12 2.23 30.01
N ALA A 184 8.97 3.21 30.35
CA ALA A 184 9.10 3.68 31.72
C ALA A 184 7.75 4.17 32.28
N LEU A 185 7.00 4.97 31.50
CA LEU A 185 5.66 5.41 31.89
C LEU A 185 4.69 4.25 32.17
N ALA A 186 4.72 3.20 31.34
CA ALA A 186 3.87 2.03 31.50
C ALA A 186 4.23 1.22 32.75
N HIS A 187 5.52 1.10 33.08
CA HIS A 187 5.97 0.42 34.30
C HIS A 187 5.66 1.23 35.57
N ASP A 188 5.79 2.56 35.50
CA ASP A 188 5.54 3.45 36.64
C ASP A 188 4.06 3.58 36.98
N ARG A 189 3.20 3.65 35.96
CA ARG A 189 1.77 3.96 36.12
C ARG A 189 0.84 2.76 35.91
N GLY A 190 1.28 1.78 35.12
CA GLY A 190 0.48 0.61 34.79
C GLY A 190 0.19 -0.28 36.00
N ALA A 191 -0.86 -1.08 35.89
CA ALA A 191 -1.09 -2.15 36.86
C ALA A 191 0.05 -3.20 36.82
N PRO A 192 0.28 -3.96 37.91
CA PRO A 192 1.25 -5.05 37.90
C PRO A 192 1.04 -6.01 36.73
N GLY A 193 2.13 -6.38 36.07
CA GLY A 193 2.10 -7.24 34.88
C GLY A 193 1.84 -6.51 33.56
N THR A 194 1.74 -5.17 33.58
CA THR A 194 1.73 -4.37 32.35
C THR A 194 3.02 -4.59 31.54
N LYS A 195 2.88 -4.88 30.26
CA LYS A 195 3.97 -5.05 29.29
C LYS A 195 3.78 -4.12 28.10
N THR A 196 4.89 -3.68 27.55
CA THR A 196 4.98 -2.84 26.37
C THR A 196 5.64 -3.59 25.22
N TYR A 197 5.19 -3.28 24.01
CA TYR A 197 5.77 -3.84 22.79
C TYR A 197 5.71 -2.83 21.65
N TYR A 198 6.37 -3.16 20.54
CA TYR A 198 6.11 -2.53 19.26
C TYR A 198 6.09 -3.60 18.17
N VAL A 199 5.52 -3.25 17.01
CA VAL A 199 5.52 -4.11 15.84
C VAL A 199 6.64 -3.70 14.89
N SER A 200 7.61 -4.60 14.66
CA SER A 200 8.76 -4.39 13.79
C SER A 200 8.61 -5.08 12.45
N ARG A 201 9.20 -4.48 11.42
CA ARG A 201 9.50 -5.15 10.14
C ARG A 201 11.01 -5.35 9.92
N PHE A 202 11.84 -4.67 10.70
CA PHE A 202 13.30 -4.66 10.55
C PHE A 202 13.96 -5.82 11.29
N VAL A 203 13.63 -7.07 10.91
CA VAL A 203 14.05 -8.27 11.65
C VAL A 203 15.57 -8.34 11.83
N GLU A 204 16.34 -7.97 10.81
CA GLU A 204 17.80 -7.95 10.84
C GLU A 204 18.38 -6.72 11.54
N ASP A 205 17.84 -5.53 11.25
CA ASP A 205 18.50 -4.24 11.54
C ASP A 205 17.90 -3.45 12.70
N ASP A 206 16.88 -3.98 13.38
CA ASP A 206 16.26 -3.35 14.54
C ASP A 206 17.29 -2.91 15.61
N ARG A 207 17.16 -1.64 16.04
CA ARG A 207 17.98 -0.95 17.04
C ARG A 207 17.22 -0.57 18.30
N ALA A 208 15.95 -0.93 18.41
CA ALA A 208 15.04 -0.54 19.49
C ALA A 208 14.63 -1.71 20.40
N ALA A 209 14.96 -2.96 20.06
CA ALA A 209 14.46 -4.15 20.74
C ALA A 209 14.66 -4.18 22.26
N GLN A 210 15.71 -3.56 22.79
CA GLN A 210 16.00 -3.55 24.23
C GLN A 210 15.23 -2.47 25.01
N THR A 211 14.43 -1.66 24.33
CA THR A 211 13.72 -0.52 24.94
C THR A 211 12.31 -0.86 25.41
N VAL A 212 11.83 -2.07 25.11
CA VAL A 212 10.49 -2.57 25.43
C VAL A 212 10.56 -3.98 26.03
N ASP A 213 9.44 -4.46 26.59
CA ASP A 213 9.38 -5.77 27.24
C ASP A 213 9.41 -6.94 26.25
N LEU A 214 8.85 -6.75 25.05
CA LEU A 214 8.86 -7.73 23.96
C LEU A 214 8.66 -7.06 22.60
N VAL A 215 9.06 -7.73 21.52
CA VAL A 215 8.84 -7.25 20.14
C VAL A 215 7.90 -8.18 19.41
N LEU A 216 6.97 -7.62 18.64
CA LEU A 216 6.18 -8.41 17.69
C LEU A 216 6.70 -8.16 16.27
N VAL A 217 6.84 -9.21 15.46
CA VAL A 217 7.28 -9.09 14.07
C VAL A 217 6.11 -9.36 13.11
N ASP A 218 5.97 -8.55 12.07
CA ASP A 218 4.97 -8.77 11.03
C ASP A 218 5.47 -9.87 10.07
N ALA A 219 4.70 -10.95 9.93
CA ALA A 219 5.01 -12.11 9.11
C ALA A 219 3.97 -12.37 8.03
N ARG A 220 3.21 -11.35 7.60
CA ARG A 220 2.24 -11.50 6.48
C ARG A 220 2.91 -11.85 5.14
N GLU A 221 4.19 -11.54 4.97
CA GLU A 221 4.94 -11.73 3.72
C GLU A 221 6.15 -12.65 3.83
N SER A 222 6.36 -13.23 5.00
CA SER A 222 7.49 -14.09 5.26
C SER A 222 7.00 -15.38 5.91
N ALA A 223 7.83 -16.42 5.87
CA ALA A 223 7.54 -17.64 6.62
C ALA A 223 7.59 -17.31 8.13
N PRO A 224 6.48 -17.44 8.90
CA PRO A 224 6.42 -16.93 10.27
C PRO A 224 7.49 -17.53 11.19
N VAL A 225 7.70 -18.83 11.09
CA VAL A 225 8.68 -19.55 11.89
C VAL A 225 10.12 -19.16 11.53
N GLU A 226 10.40 -18.97 10.24
CA GLU A 226 11.74 -18.54 9.82
C GLU A 226 12.03 -17.10 10.29
N THR A 227 11.04 -16.23 10.25
CA THR A 227 11.16 -14.87 10.77
C THR A 227 11.44 -14.85 12.27
N LEU A 228 10.79 -15.70 13.07
CA LEU A 228 11.12 -15.87 14.49
C LEU A 228 12.55 -16.36 14.71
N ARG A 229 13.01 -17.35 13.92
CA ARG A 229 14.38 -17.87 14.00
C ARG A 229 15.41 -16.80 13.67
N ARG A 230 15.21 -16.02 12.59
CA ARG A 230 16.10 -14.92 12.19
C ARG A 230 16.20 -13.83 13.26
N TRP A 231 15.11 -13.54 13.96
CA TRP A 231 15.13 -12.63 15.11
C TRP A 231 15.97 -13.17 16.26
N ARG A 232 15.65 -14.38 16.73
CA ARG A 232 16.30 -15.05 17.87
C ARG A 232 17.80 -15.30 17.62
N ALA A 233 18.21 -15.47 16.38
CA ALA A 233 19.62 -15.62 16.01
C ALA A 233 20.46 -14.37 16.29
N ARG A 234 19.84 -13.20 16.48
CA ARG A 234 20.54 -11.92 16.64
C ARG A 234 20.23 -11.21 17.96
N ARG A 235 19.14 -11.57 18.62
CA ARG A 235 18.60 -10.84 19.78
C ARG A 235 17.97 -11.80 20.78
N ASP A 236 18.15 -11.49 22.06
CA ASP A 236 17.56 -12.22 23.18
C ASP A 236 16.20 -11.64 23.63
N THR A 237 15.78 -10.49 23.09
CA THR A 237 14.50 -9.89 23.44
C THR A 237 13.35 -10.85 23.09
N PRO A 238 12.40 -11.09 24.01
CA PRO A 238 11.21 -11.91 23.73
C PRO A 238 10.48 -11.44 22.47
N VAL A 239 10.10 -12.40 21.62
CA VAL A 239 9.52 -12.11 20.30
C VAL A 239 8.22 -12.85 20.07
N GLY A 240 7.25 -12.19 19.44
CA GLY A 240 5.99 -12.76 18.97
C GLY A 240 5.69 -12.42 17.52
N LEU A 241 4.62 -12.99 16.97
CA LEU A 241 4.12 -12.70 15.63
C LEU A 241 2.97 -11.69 15.72
N ALA A 242 3.20 -10.48 15.22
CA ALA A 242 2.21 -9.40 15.23
C ALA A 242 1.02 -9.71 14.33
N SER A 243 1.29 -10.34 13.19
CA SER A 243 0.33 -10.63 12.13
C SER A 243 0.90 -11.73 11.24
N PHE A 244 0.13 -12.77 11.00
CA PHE A 244 0.44 -13.79 9.99
C PHE A 244 -0.85 -14.28 9.32
N GLY A 245 -0.71 -14.86 8.14
CA GLY A 245 -1.82 -15.31 7.31
C GLY A 245 -1.63 -14.91 5.86
N VAL A 246 -2.52 -15.39 5.00
CA VAL A 246 -2.50 -15.11 3.57
C VAL A 246 -3.85 -14.55 3.13
N GLY A 247 -3.82 -13.58 2.23
CA GLY A 247 -5.02 -12.93 1.71
C GLY A 247 -5.72 -13.77 0.65
N VAL A 248 -7.06 -13.76 0.68
CA VAL A 248 -7.95 -14.37 -0.30
C VAL A 248 -8.40 -13.31 -1.30
N ARG A 249 -8.57 -13.66 -2.57
CA ARG A 249 -9.29 -12.82 -3.53
C ARG A 249 -10.74 -13.28 -3.58
N PRO A 250 -11.72 -12.40 -3.30
CA PRO A 250 -13.13 -12.78 -3.32
C PRO A 250 -13.54 -13.46 -4.63
N GLY A 251 -14.24 -14.60 -4.51
CA GLY A 251 -14.74 -15.36 -5.67
C GLY A 251 -13.68 -16.04 -6.53
N GLN A 252 -12.41 -16.14 -6.08
CA GLN A 252 -11.37 -16.83 -6.84
C GLN A 252 -11.60 -18.35 -6.84
N PRO A 253 -11.83 -18.99 -8.00
CA PRO A 253 -12.03 -20.44 -8.07
C PRO A 253 -10.70 -21.20 -7.88
N GLY A 254 -10.79 -22.42 -7.37
CA GLY A 254 -9.66 -23.34 -7.21
C GLY A 254 -9.56 -23.95 -5.81
N GLY A 255 -8.56 -24.81 -5.62
CA GLY A 255 -8.28 -25.46 -4.34
C GLY A 255 -7.06 -24.88 -3.62
N TRP A 256 -6.54 -25.62 -2.64
CA TRP A 256 -5.45 -25.13 -1.77
C TRP A 256 -4.12 -24.90 -2.48
N ARG A 257 -3.92 -25.48 -3.67
CA ARG A 257 -2.73 -25.22 -4.51
C ARG A 257 -2.76 -23.87 -5.21
N THR A 258 -3.92 -23.25 -5.33
CA THR A 258 -4.09 -21.96 -6.01
C THR A 258 -4.04 -20.83 -4.99
N LEU A 259 -2.96 -20.03 -5.00
CA LEU A 259 -2.83 -18.88 -4.11
C LEU A 259 -3.99 -17.89 -4.27
N GLY A 260 -4.49 -17.37 -3.16
CA GLY A 260 -5.61 -16.43 -3.11
C GLY A 260 -7.00 -17.09 -3.02
N THR A 261 -7.09 -18.42 -2.93
CA THR A 261 -8.35 -19.11 -2.62
C THR A 261 -8.53 -19.27 -1.10
N GLU A 262 -9.77 -19.47 -0.66
CA GLU A 262 -10.09 -19.76 0.74
C GLU A 262 -9.46 -21.08 1.23
N ALA A 263 -9.41 -22.10 0.35
CA ALA A 263 -8.75 -23.37 0.65
C ALA A 263 -7.23 -23.19 0.84
N ALA A 264 -6.60 -22.30 0.06
CA ALA A 264 -5.18 -21.99 0.23
C ALA A 264 -4.92 -21.22 1.53
N GLN A 265 -5.82 -20.31 1.91
CA GLN A 265 -5.77 -19.65 3.21
C GLN A 265 -5.82 -20.66 4.36
N ALA A 266 -6.78 -21.58 4.32
CA ALA A 266 -6.95 -22.61 5.35
C ALA A 266 -5.73 -23.55 5.45
N ARG A 267 -5.22 -24.05 4.31
CA ARG A 267 -4.02 -24.90 4.28
C ARG A 267 -2.78 -24.17 4.79
N THR A 268 -2.64 -22.88 4.47
CA THR A 268 -1.51 -22.07 4.96
C THR A 268 -1.55 -21.94 6.48
N LEU A 269 -2.72 -21.66 7.05
CA LEU A 269 -2.86 -21.60 8.51
C LEU A 269 -2.60 -22.95 9.18
N GLU A 270 -3.09 -24.05 8.61
CA GLU A 270 -2.83 -25.41 9.12
C GLU A 270 -1.32 -25.69 9.21
N ASN A 271 -0.58 -25.37 8.14
CA ASN A 271 0.87 -25.54 8.11
C ASN A 271 1.56 -24.65 9.16
N VAL A 272 1.19 -23.37 9.23
CA VAL A 272 1.80 -22.43 10.19
C VAL A 272 1.54 -22.86 11.64
N PHE A 273 0.32 -23.29 11.99
CA PHE A 273 0.04 -23.78 13.33
C PHE A 273 0.78 -25.08 13.65
N GLY A 274 0.91 -25.99 12.66
CA GLY A 274 1.73 -27.18 12.78
C GLY A 274 3.20 -26.86 13.08
N ASP A 275 3.77 -25.91 12.34
CA ASP A 275 5.16 -25.48 12.52
C ASP A 275 5.37 -24.76 13.87
N LEU A 276 4.42 -23.92 14.29
CA LEU A 276 4.47 -23.24 15.59
C LEU A 276 4.40 -24.22 16.77
N LEU A 277 3.59 -25.28 16.67
CA LEU A 277 3.55 -26.35 17.67
C LEU A 277 4.85 -27.15 17.75
N GLY A 278 5.60 -27.25 16.64
CA GLY A 278 6.87 -27.96 16.57
C GLY A 278 8.05 -27.15 17.10
N LEU A 279 7.86 -25.90 17.51
CA LEU A 279 8.93 -25.07 18.05
C LEU A 279 9.30 -25.50 19.48
N SER A 280 10.60 -25.63 19.73
CA SER A 280 11.14 -25.85 21.08
C SER A 280 10.95 -24.64 22.00
N ASP A 281 10.94 -23.44 21.43
CA ASP A 281 10.71 -22.18 22.12
C ASP A 281 9.52 -21.46 21.46
N PRO A 282 8.33 -21.45 22.08
CA PRO A 282 7.14 -20.82 21.51
C PRO A 282 7.28 -19.29 21.48
N PRO A 283 6.68 -18.60 20.49
CA PRO A 283 6.69 -17.14 20.50
C PRO A 283 5.85 -16.58 21.66
N ALA A 284 6.18 -15.36 22.10
CA ALA A 284 5.50 -14.68 23.21
C ALA A 284 4.01 -14.41 22.95
N ALA A 285 3.65 -14.23 21.68
CA ALA A 285 2.27 -14.18 21.20
C ALA A 285 2.25 -14.48 19.69
N ALA A 286 1.11 -14.92 19.16
CA ALA A 286 0.90 -15.03 17.71
C ALA A 286 -0.52 -14.65 17.31
N PHE A 287 -0.65 -13.69 16.39
CA PHE A 287 -1.95 -13.19 15.94
C PHE A 287 -2.22 -13.49 14.46
N VAL A 288 -3.30 -14.21 14.20
CA VAL A 288 -3.83 -14.37 12.84
C VAL A 288 -4.40 -13.04 12.37
N TYR A 289 -3.95 -12.56 11.21
CA TYR A 289 -4.52 -11.38 10.56
C TYR A 289 -5.59 -11.86 9.57
N ARG A 290 -6.89 -11.68 9.83
CA ARG A 290 -7.58 -10.98 10.94
C ARG A 290 -8.97 -11.59 11.21
N TRP A 291 -9.68 -11.21 12.27
CA TRP A 291 -11.00 -11.77 12.63
C TRP A 291 -12.02 -11.70 11.49
N ARG A 292 -12.24 -10.49 10.97
CA ARG A 292 -13.19 -10.19 9.89
C ARG A 292 -12.51 -9.35 8.84
N ASP A 293 -12.93 -9.47 7.59
CA ASP A 293 -12.56 -8.49 6.56
C ASP A 293 -12.90 -7.07 7.01
N ALA A 294 -12.03 -6.10 6.70
CA ALA A 294 -12.26 -4.71 7.09
C ALA A 294 -13.40 -4.10 6.25
N ASP A 295 -14.31 -3.39 6.91
CA ASP A 295 -15.31 -2.54 6.25
C ASP A 295 -14.67 -1.36 5.52
N ALA A 296 -15.35 -0.89 4.46
CA ALA A 296 -14.88 0.15 3.53
C ALA A 296 -14.27 1.39 4.21
N ASP A 297 -14.84 1.82 5.34
CA ASP A 297 -14.41 3.04 6.05
C ASP A 297 -13.12 2.85 6.89
N ARG A 298 -12.70 1.61 7.15
CA ARG A 298 -11.45 1.29 7.89
C ARG A 298 -10.40 0.57 7.05
N ILE A 299 -10.73 0.23 5.81
CA ILE A 299 -9.78 -0.23 4.77
C ILE A 299 -8.68 0.81 4.50
N GLU A 300 -8.92 2.08 4.85
CA GLU A 300 -8.00 3.22 4.68
C GLU A 300 -6.59 3.00 5.31
N ARG A 301 -6.46 2.10 6.29
CA ARG A 301 -5.17 1.79 6.95
C ARG A 301 -4.42 0.60 6.38
N ASP A 302 -5.09 -0.34 5.71
CA ASP A 302 -4.42 -1.50 5.07
C ASP A 302 -4.33 -1.32 3.55
N GLN A 303 -3.67 -0.23 3.14
CA GLN A 303 -3.53 0.22 1.75
C GLN A 303 -3.06 -0.91 0.80
N ARG A 304 -2.22 -1.81 1.32
CA ARG A 304 -1.70 -2.96 0.60
C ARG A 304 -2.82 -3.89 0.14
N SER A 305 -3.70 -4.28 1.06
CA SER A 305 -4.81 -5.21 0.82
C SER A 305 -5.78 -4.67 -0.23
N GLU A 306 -6.03 -3.37 -0.23
CA GLU A 306 -6.89 -2.70 -1.21
C GLU A 306 -6.25 -2.71 -2.61
N VAL A 307 -4.95 -2.42 -2.72
CA VAL A 307 -4.21 -2.40 -3.99
C VAL A 307 -4.11 -3.78 -4.63
N THR A 308 -3.95 -4.82 -3.82
CA THR A 308 -3.87 -6.23 -4.28
C THR A 308 -5.23 -6.88 -4.45
N GLY A 309 -6.30 -6.26 -3.94
CA GLY A 309 -7.66 -6.82 -3.93
C GLY A 309 -7.76 -8.07 -3.08
N THR A 310 -6.99 -8.14 -1.99
CA THR A 310 -6.94 -9.30 -1.09
C THR A 310 -7.62 -9.02 0.24
N ARG A 311 -8.20 -10.07 0.81
CA ARG A 311 -9.05 -10.06 2.00
C ARG A 311 -8.55 -11.12 2.98
N PHE A 312 -8.19 -10.71 4.19
CA PHE A 312 -7.46 -11.54 5.16
C PHE A 312 -8.35 -12.10 6.27
N GLY A 313 -9.62 -11.71 6.34
CA GLY A 313 -10.58 -12.14 7.35
C GLY A 313 -10.69 -13.66 7.44
N LEU A 314 -10.88 -14.15 8.67
CA LEU A 314 -11.43 -15.49 8.94
C LEU A 314 -12.93 -15.50 8.65
N LEU A 315 -13.59 -14.36 8.84
CA LEU A 315 -14.94 -14.06 8.38
C LEU A 315 -14.86 -13.18 7.12
N GLY A 316 -15.60 -13.60 6.07
CA GLY A 316 -15.72 -12.90 4.80
C GLY A 316 -16.76 -11.79 4.81
N GLU A 317 -17.25 -11.43 3.63
CA GLU A 317 -18.36 -10.49 3.46
C GLU A 317 -19.64 -11.07 4.09
N GLY A 318 -20.40 -10.24 4.81
CA GLY A 318 -21.63 -10.69 5.49
C GLY A 318 -21.40 -11.67 6.66
N ASP A 319 -20.20 -11.69 7.23
CA ASP A 319 -19.79 -12.58 8.34
C ASP A 319 -19.80 -14.07 8.02
N GLU A 320 -19.70 -14.41 6.74
CA GLU A 320 -19.60 -15.80 6.33
C GLU A 320 -18.27 -16.42 6.80
N PRO A 321 -18.30 -17.53 7.57
CA PRO A 321 -17.08 -18.14 8.08
C PRO A 321 -16.33 -18.86 6.98
N ARG A 322 -15.06 -18.48 6.78
CA ARG A 322 -14.18 -19.17 5.83
C ARG A 322 -13.65 -20.48 6.42
N PRO A 323 -13.24 -21.45 5.58
CA PRO A 323 -12.62 -22.69 6.03
C PRO A 323 -11.42 -22.48 6.99
N ALA A 324 -10.71 -21.36 6.83
CA ALA A 324 -9.61 -20.94 7.69
C ALA A 324 -10.02 -20.77 9.18
N LEU A 325 -11.26 -20.33 9.46
CA LEU A 325 -11.76 -20.21 10.84
C LEU A 325 -11.86 -21.58 11.51
N ARG A 326 -12.33 -22.60 10.77
CA ARG A 326 -12.44 -23.98 11.28
C ARG A 326 -11.06 -24.56 11.60
N VAL A 327 -10.06 -24.27 10.77
CA VAL A 327 -8.66 -24.66 11.04
C VAL A 327 -8.19 -24.05 12.34
N ALA A 328 -8.27 -22.71 12.44
CA ALA A 328 -7.79 -21.99 13.60
C ALA A 328 -8.49 -22.46 14.88
N SER A 329 -9.82 -22.61 14.85
CA SER A 329 -10.60 -23.12 15.97
C SER A 329 -10.21 -24.54 16.37
N GLY A 330 -10.00 -25.45 15.42
CA GLY A 330 -9.58 -26.82 15.72
C GLY A 330 -8.23 -26.90 16.43
N PHE A 331 -7.30 -26.02 16.05
CA PHE A 331 -5.98 -25.88 16.67
C PHE A 331 -6.08 -25.23 18.07
N TRP A 332 -6.84 -24.14 18.22
CA TRP A 332 -6.99 -23.43 19.49
C TRP A 332 -7.74 -24.23 20.55
N THR A 333 -8.75 -25.01 20.16
CA THR A 333 -9.55 -25.85 21.06
C THR A 333 -8.97 -27.25 21.25
N GLY A 334 -8.04 -27.65 20.39
CA GLY A 334 -7.53 -29.03 20.33
C GLY A 334 -8.51 -30.02 19.69
N ALA A 335 -9.59 -29.57 19.06
CA ALA A 335 -10.58 -30.42 18.39
C ALA A 335 -10.01 -31.18 17.18
N GLN A 336 -9.18 -30.53 16.36
CA GLN A 336 -8.70 -31.11 15.11
C GLN A 336 -7.39 -30.44 14.67
N ARG A 337 -6.45 -31.23 14.15
CA ARG A 337 -5.14 -30.76 13.67
C ARG A 337 -4.88 -31.01 12.19
N VAL A 338 -5.71 -31.84 11.54
CA VAL A 338 -5.54 -32.23 10.14
C VAL A 338 -6.84 -32.02 9.41
N PHE A 339 -6.80 -31.28 8.30
CA PHE A 339 -7.97 -30.88 7.54
C PHE A 339 -7.87 -31.33 6.08
N ALA A 340 -9.01 -31.78 5.54
CA ALA A 340 -9.15 -32.14 4.14
C ALA A 340 -9.64 -30.92 3.34
N PHE A 341 -8.80 -30.42 2.45
CA PHE A 341 -9.15 -29.40 1.48
C PHE A 341 -9.03 -29.96 0.08
N ASP A 342 -9.93 -29.56 -0.81
CA ASP A 342 -9.78 -29.85 -2.22
C ASP A 342 -8.44 -29.25 -2.70
N ALA A 343 -7.61 -30.10 -3.31
CA ALA A 343 -6.37 -29.65 -3.93
C ALA A 343 -6.65 -28.65 -5.06
N GLY A 344 -7.82 -28.77 -5.68
CA GLY A 344 -8.12 -28.19 -6.98
C GLY A 344 -7.28 -28.87 -8.05
N SER A 345 -7.74 -28.80 -9.28
CA SER A 345 -6.82 -29.00 -10.40
C SER A 345 -5.76 -27.89 -10.36
N GLU A 346 -4.55 -28.16 -10.85
CA GLU A 346 -3.63 -27.10 -11.28
C GLU A 346 -4.26 -26.40 -12.50
N ALA A 347 -5.43 -25.78 -12.32
CA ALA A 347 -6.03 -24.91 -13.30
C ALA A 347 -5.05 -23.75 -13.39
N ARG A 348 -4.16 -23.85 -14.40
CA ARG A 348 -3.20 -22.86 -14.88
C ARG A 348 -3.77 -21.52 -14.49
N GLN A 349 -3.27 -21.00 -13.35
CA GLN A 349 -3.84 -19.88 -12.62
C GLN A 349 -4.43 -18.95 -13.66
N GLU A 350 -5.77 -18.86 -13.75
CA GLU A 350 -6.41 -18.05 -14.78
C GLU A 350 -5.92 -16.63 -14.50
N ARG A 351 -4.78 -16.29 -15.10
CA ARG A 351 -4.11 -15.02 -14.96
C ARG A 351 -5.03 -14.12 -15.74
N ARG A 352 -6.08 -13.63 -15.08
CA ARG A 352 -6.84 -12.49 -15.56
C ARG A 352 -5.78 -11.47 -15.90
N ALA A 353 -5.58 -11.26 -17.20
CA ALA A 353 -4.51 -10.41 -17.67
C ALA A 353 -4.70 -9.06 -17.00
N SER A 354 -3.64 -8.55 -16.36
CA SER A 354 -3.71 -7.24 -15.72
C SER A 354 -4.31 -6.24 -16.71
N PRO A 355 -5.32 -5.44 -16.35
CA PRO A 355 -5.91 -4.46 -17.24
C PRO A 355 -4.84 -3.51 -17.85
N LEU A 356 -3.75 -3.29 -17.12
CA LEU A 356 -2.59 -2.53 -17.60
C LEU A 356 -1.83 -3.24 -18.72
N LEU A 357 -1.70 -4.57 -18.67
CA LEU A 357 -1.10 -5.35 -19.77
C LEU A 357 -1.99 -5.27 -21.02
N LEU A 358 -3.31 -5.35 -20.86
CA LEU A 358 -4.25 -5.22 -21.98
C LEU A 358 -4.15 -3.84 -22.64
N ILE A 359 -4.12 -2.77 -21.85
CA ILE A 359 -3.89 -1.41 -22.38
C ILE A 359 -2.52 -1.28 -23.03
N GLY A 360 -1.46 -1.79 -22.38
CA GLY A 360 -0.10 -1.70 -22.89
C GLY A 360 0.03 -2.36 -24.27
N TRP A 361 -0.47 -3.59 -24.41
CA TRP A 361 -0.51 -4.27 -25.70
C TRP A 361 -1.46 -3.59 -26.70
N GLY A 362 -2.61 -3.10 -26.25
CA GLY A 362 -3.53 -2.31 -27.06
C GLY A 362 -2.88 -1.04 -27.62
N LEU A 363 -2.07 -0.35 -26.82
CA LEU A 363 -1.30 0.82 -27.24
C LEU A 363 -0.20 0.47 -28.24
N VAL A 364 0.54 -0.62 -28.02
CA VAL A 364 1.57 -1.08 -28.96
C VAL A 364 0.94 -1.43 -30.31
N LEU A 365 -0.15 -2.21 -30.31
CA LEU A 365 -0.87 -2.58 -31.53
C LEU A 365 -1.51 -1.35 -32.21
N GLY A 366 -2.16 -0.50 -31.44
CA GLY A 366 -2.77 0.74 -31.92
C GLY A 366 -1.76 1.70 -32.52
N LEU A 367 -0.58 1.84 -31.91
CA LEU A 367 0.51 2.66 -32.44
C LEU A 367 1.08 2.06 -33.73
N GLY A 368 1.21 0.73 -33.82
CA GLY A 368 1.63 0.05 -35.05
C GLY A 368 0.66 0.25 -36.21
N LEU A 369 -0.64 0.09 -35.96
CA LEU A 369 -1.71 0.36 -36.94
C LEU A 369 -1.75 1.84 -37.34
N PHE A 370 -1.64 2.74 -36.36
CA PHE A 370 -1.59 4.18 -36.60
C PHE A 370 -0.37 4.56 -37.44
N TYR A 371 0.81 4.01 -37.14
CA TYR A 371 2.02 4.21 -37.92
C TYR A 371 1.88 3.72 -39.37
N ALA A 372 1.24 2.57 -39.59
CA ALA A 372 0.99 2.04 -40.93
C ALA A 372 -0.02 2.90 -41.73
N GLY A 373 -1.01 3.49 -41.05
CA GLY A 373 -2.04 4.33 -41.66
C GLY A 373 -1.69 5.82 -41.80
N ALA A 374 -0.60 6.28 -41.16
CA ALA A 374 -0.19 7.68 -41.11
C ALA A 374 1.03 7.95 -42.03
N PRO A 375 0.82 8.38 -43.29
CA PRO A 375 1.90 8.53 -44.28
C PRO A 375 2.90 9.65 -43.93
N ARG A 376 2.49 10.71 -43.23
CA ARG A 376 3.41 11.79 -42.82
C ARG A 376 4.21 11.40 -41.58
N LEU A 377 3.62 10.65 -40.65
CA LEU A 377 4.31 10.08 -39.50
C LEU A 377 5.37 9.05 -39.90
N SER A 378 5.02 8.13 -40.80
CA SER A 378 5.92 7.09 -41.31
C SER A 378 7.07 7.64 -42.15
N SER A 379 6.89 8.77 -42.83
CA SER A 379 7.98 9.49 -43.50
C SER A 379 8.84 10.35 -42.57
N MET A 380 8.26 10.87 -41.47
CA MET A 380 8.98 11.63 -40.45
C MET A 380 9.88 10.78 -39.56
N ALA A 381 9.42 9.58 -39.16
CA ALA A 381 10.16 8.70 -38.25
C ALA A 381 11.61 8.37 -38.69
N PRO A 382 11.86 7.91 -39.94
CA PRO A 382 13.22 7.63 -40.39
C PRO A 382 14.07 8.89 -40.50
N ARG A 383 13.47 10.07 -40.75
CA ARG A 383 14.19 11.35 -40.72
C ARG A 383 14.63 11.68 -39.29
N TYR A 384 13.74 11.52 -38.31
CA TYR A 384 14.05 11.81 -36.91
C TYR A 384 15.13 10.87 -36.33
N PHE A 385 14.99 9.55 -36.55
CA PHE A 385 15.92 8.56 -35.98
C PHE A 385 17.19 8.35 -36.80
N GLY A 386 17.15 8.52 -38.12
CA GLY A 386 18.28 8.26 -39.01
C GLY A 386 19.06 9.50 -39.44
N ARG A 387 18.40 10.63 -39.68
CA ARG A 387 19.03 11.86 -40.23
C ARG A 387 18.44 13.12 -39.61
N ARG A 388 18.90 13.44 -38.40
CA ARG A 388 18.33 14.52 -37.57
C ARG A 388 18.32 15.90 -38.22
N ASP A 389 19.22 16.19 -39.15
CA ASP A 389 19.23 17.46 -39.88
C ASP A 389 18.07 17.58 -40.87
N LEU A 390 17.65 16.49 -41.51
CA LEU A 390 16.46 16.45 -42.37
C LEU A 390 15.17 16.65 -41.56
N TYR A 391 15.14 16.15 -40.32
CA TYR A 391 14.05 16.44 -39.40
C TYR A 391 13.98 17.93 -39.07
N ARG A 392 15.11 18.56 -38.72
CA ARG A 392 15.17 20.01 -38.42
C ARG A 392 14.73 20.85 -39.61
N GLU A 393 15.18 20.51 -40.81
CA GLU A 393 14.81 21.19 -42.04
C GLU A 393 13.30 21.07 -42.33
N ALA A 394 12.73 19.87 -42.16
CA ALA A 394 11.30 19.64 -42.30
C ALA A 394 10.48 20.44 -41.27
N VAL A 395 10.91 20.47 -40.01
CA VAL A 395 10.28 21.28 -38.96
C VAL A 395 10.41 22.77 -39.25
N GLN A 396 11.59 23.24 -39.67
CA GLN A 396 11.86 24.64 -39.97
C GLN A 396 10.99 25.16 -41.11
N ARG A 397 10.91 24.41 -42.21
CA ARG A 397 10.12 24.79 -43.39
C ARG A 397 8.63 24.44 -43.25
N GLY A 398 8.27 23.61 -42.27
CA GLY A 398 6.91 23.16 -42.04
C GLY A 398 6.40 22.16 -43.09
N PHE A 399 7.31 21.52 -43.83
CA PHE A 399 6.98 20.51 -44.86
C PHE A 399 6.75 19.14 -44.23
N ASP A 400 5.80 18.37 -44.80
CA ASP A 400 5.41 17.03 -44.34
C ASP A 400 5.00 16.93 -42.86
N LEU A 401 4.67 18.07 -42.22
CA LEU A 401 4.14 18.08 -40.85
C LEU A 401 2.63 17.84 -40.84
N SER A 402 2.17 17.08 -39.86
CA SER A 402 0.75 16.87 -39.60
C SER A 402 0.49 17.09 -38.12
N ALA A 403 -0.27 18.15 -37.80
CA ALA A 403 -0.70 18.40 -36.43
C ALA A 403 -1.57 17.24 -35.92
N PHE A 404 -2.45 16.70 -36.77
CA PHE A 404 -3.30 15.56 -36.43
C PHE A 404 -2.47 14.31 -36.12
N GLU A 405 -1.53 13.92 -36.99
CA GLU A 405 -0.74 12.70 -36.77
C GLU A 405 0.21 12.84 -35.56
N THR A 406 0.79 14.02 -35.36
CA THR A 406 1.65 14.30 -34.21
C THR A 406 0.85 14.38 -32.90
N SER A 407 -0.40 14.84 -32.95
CA SER A 407 -1.32 14.79 -31.79
C SER A 407 -1.65 13.35 -31.41
N GLY A 408 -1.83 12.45 -32.39
CA GLY A 408 -2.00 11.02 -32.12
C GLY A 408 -0.79 10.43 -31.39
N LEU A 409 0.43 10.78 -31.81
CA LEU A 409 1.65 10.40 -31.08
C LEU A 409 1.70 11.02 -29.68
N ALA A 410 1.29 12.28 -29.51
CA ALA A 410 1.24 12.95 -28.20
C ALA A 410 0.29 12.23 -27.24
N VAL A 411 -0.89 11.81 -27.71
CA VAL A 411 -1.85 11.01 -26.94
C VAL A 411 -1.25 9.66 -26.56
N ALA A 412 -0.57 8.98 -27.49
CA ALA A 412 0.09 7.71 -27.21
C ALA A 412 1.20 7.86 -26.14
N LEU A 413 2.00 8.93 -26.20
CA LEU A 413 3.01 9.23 -25.17
C LEU A 413 2.38 9.55 -23.82
N ALA A 414 1.29 10.33 -23.80
CA ALA A 414 0.56 10.64 -22.58
C ALA A 414 -0.01 9.38 -21.92
N LEU A 415 -0.64 8.50 -22.70
CA LEU A 415 -1.12 7.20 -22.21
C LEU A 415 0.03 6.31 -21.74
N SER A 416 1.15 6.31 -22.45
CA SER A 416 2.35 5.56 -22.05
C SER A 416 2.91 6.06 -20.72
N ALA A 417 3.05 7.37 -20.54
CA ALA A 417 3.45 7.99 -19.28
C ALA A 417 2.44 7.67 -18.16
N GLY A 418 1.14 7.67 -18.46
CA GLY A 418 0.10 7.26 -17.53
C GLY A 418 0.24 5.80 -17.09
N VAL A 419 0.50 4.88 -18.01
CA VAL A 419 0.77 3.45 -17.72
C VAL A 419 2.05 3.28 -16.91
N VAL A 420 3.13 3.98 -17.26
CA VAL A 420 4.39 3.97 -16.50
C VAL A 420 4.18 4.45 -15.07
N GLY A 421 3.55 5.61 -14.89
CA GLY A 421 3.28 6.15 -13.56
C GLY A 421 2.36 5.25 -12.75
N THR A 422 1.30 4.71 -13.36
CA THR A 422 0.37 3.79 -12.68
C THR A 422 1.04 2.49 -12.27
N SER A 423 1.84 1.89 -13.14
CA SER A 423 2.57 0.64 -12.85
C SER A 423 3.60 0.83 -11.74
N ALA A 424 4.36 1.93 -11.77
CA ALA A 424 5.30 2.28 -10.71
C ALA A 424 4.58 2.54 -9.38
N LEU A 425 3.53 3.38 -9.38
CA LEU A 425 2.78 3.70 -8.15
C LEU A 425 2.10 2.48 -7.56
N ARG A 426 1.49 1.62 -8.37
CA ARG A 426 0.88 0.37 -7.88
C ARG A 426 1.93 -0.63 -7.39
N ALA A 427 3.11 -0.67 -7.99
CA ALA A 427 4.20 -1.50 -7.50
C ALA A 427 4.66 -1.05 -6.11
N LEU A 428 4.70 0.27 -5.87
CA LEU A 428 5.06 0.86 -4.58
C LEU A 428 3.94 0.75 -3.55
N ALA A 429 2.69 0.83 -4.00
CA ALA A 429 1.53 0.67 -3.14
C ALA A 429 1.35 -0.76 -2.62
N ARG A 430 2.02 -1.74 -3.24
CA ARG A 430 2.15 -3.10 -2.68
C ARG A 430 3.16 -3.18 -1.53
N THR A 431 3.74 -2.06 -1.10
CA THR A 431 4.81 -1.98 -0.09
C THR A 431 4.45 -0.84 0.87
N ASP A 432 5.08 -0.75 2.05
CA ASP A 432 4.80 0.39 2.96
C ASP A 432 5.42 1.70 2.46
N ALA A 433 6.05 1.68 1.28
CA ALA A 433 6.58 2.87 0.68
C ALA A 433 5.51 3.94 0.45
N LEU A 434 4.27 3.53 0.17
CA LEU A 434 3.17 4.47 0.03
C LEU A 434 2.75 5.07 1.38
N VAL A 435 2.65 4.24 2.42
CA VAL A 435 2.30 4.66 3.79
C VAL A 435 3.35 5.66 4.31
N ALA A 436 4.63 5.33 4.17
CA ALA A 436 5.73 6.22 4.53
C ALA A 436 5.74 7.52 3.69
N ALA A 437 5.51 7.41 2.37
CA ALA A 437 5.49 8.57 1.49
C ALA A 437 4.32 9.52 1.81
N THR A 438 3.21 8.99 2.33
CA THR A 438 1.99 9.75 2.67
C THR A 438 1.82 9.98 4.17
N ALA A 439 2.81 9.66 5.00
CA ALA A 439 2.72 9.76 6.47
C ALA A 439 2.38 11.17 6.99
N SER A 440 2.68 12.21 6.23
CA SER A 440 2.36 13.61 6.53
C SER A 440 1.04 14.11 5.95
N TRP A 441 0.31 13.27 5.20
CA TRP A 441 -0.96 13.62 4.57
C TRP A 441 -2.13 13.39 5.54
N SER A 442 -3.29 14.00 5.25
CA SER A 442 -4.54 13.67 5.94
C SER A 442 -5.01 12.27 5.57
N LEU A 443 -5.80 11.64 6.45
CA LEU A 443 -6.41 10.33 6.22
C LEU A 443 -7.27 10.34 4.93
N ASP A 444 -8.09 11.38 4.73
CA ASP A 444 -8.85 11.56 3.48
C ASP A 444 -7.96 11.60 2.22
N GLY A 445 -6.77 12.19 2.31
CA GLY A 445 -5.81 12.25 1.21
C GLY A 445 -5.22 10.88 0.90
N GLN A 446 -4.91 10.10 1.93
CA GLN A 446 -4.44 8.72 1.82
C GLN A 446 -5.53 7.79 1.25
N ALA A 447 -6.78 7.93 1.72
CA ALA A 447 -7.93 7.15 1.26
C ALA A 447 -8.21 7.39 -0.23
N ARG A 448 -8.21 8.66 -0.68
CA ARG A 448 -8.38 8.99 -2.11
C ARG A 448 -7.28 8.40 -2.99
N LEU A 449 -6.02 8.46 -2.53
CA LEU A 449 -4.90 7.87 -3.25
C LEU A 449 -5.04 6.35 -3.36
N THR A 450 -5.40 5.70 -2.26
CA THR A 450 -5.56 4.24 -2.20
C THR A 450 -6.72 3.77 -3.07
N GLY A 451 -7.87 4.46 -3.03
CA GLY A 451 -9.00 4.18 -3.92
C GLY A 451 -8.64 4.35 -5.41
N LEU A 452 -7.86 5.38 -5.77
CA LEU A 452 -7.34 5.55 -7.13
C LEU A 452 -6.36 4.45 -7.53
N LEU A 453 -5.51 4.00 -6.62
CA LEU A 453 -4.61 2.87 -6.86
C LEU A 453 -5.37 1.57 -7.06
N GLY A 454 -6.51 1.40 -6.39
CA GLY A 454 -7.47 0.32 -6.61
C GLY A 454 -8.06 0.32 -8.03
N GLN A 455 -8.16 1.48 -8.68
CA GLN A 455 -8.72 1.68 -10.02
C GLN A 455 -7.65 2.01 -11.08
N PRO A 456 -6.95 1.00 -11.65
CA PRO A 456 -5.76 1.23 -12.49
C PRO A 456 -6.08 2.02 -13.76
N LEU A 457 -7.26 1.83 -14.34
CA LEU A 457 -7.68 2.51 -15.57
C LEU A 457 -7.89 4.01 -15.34
N THR A 458 -8.56 4.35 -14.24
CA THR A 458 -8.78 5.74 -13.81
C THR A 458 -7.45 6.44 -13.55
N LEU A 459 -6.51 5.76 -12.86
CA LEU A 459 -5.19 6.33 -12.58
C LEU A 459 -4.37 6.56 -13.86
N VAL A 460 -4.43 5.64 -14.83
CA VAL A 460 -3.80 5.84 -16.15
C VAL A 460 -4.36 7.09 -16.83
N ALA A 461 -5.69 7.27 -16.83
CA ALA A 461 -6.33 8.42 -17.44
C ALA A 461 -5.92 9.74 -16.76
N VAL A 462 -5.93 9.78 -15.43
CA VAL A 462 -5.54 10.98 -14.65
C VAL A 462 -4.09 11.36 -14.93
N LEU A 463 -3.17 10.39 -14.89
CA LEU A 463 -1.75 10.63 -15.15
C LEU A 463 -1.48 10.99 -16.61
N ALA A 464 -2.21 10.39 -17.56
CA ALA A 464 -2.13 10.75 -18.97
C ALA A 464 -2.62 12.18 -19.22
N LEU A 465 -3.72 12.60 -18.56
CA LEU A 465 -4.21 13.97 -18.64
C LEU A 465 -3.22 14.96 -18.05
N ALA A 466 -2.63 14.66 -16.90
CA ALA A 466 -1.59 15.48 -16.28
C ALA A 466 -0.38 15.64 -17.20
N TYR A 467 0.07 14.55 -17.81
CA TYR A 467 1.18 14.58 -18.77
C TYR A 467 0.80 15.33 -20.06
N GLY A 468 -0.44 15.18 -20.53
CA GLY A 468 -0.98 15.95 -21.65
C GLY A 468 -0.99 17.46 -21.37
N ALA A 469 -1.38 17.87 -20.17
CA ALA A 469 -1.31 19.26 -19.72
C ALA A 469 0.14 19.76 -19.64
N TRP A 470 1.08 18.94 -19.20
CA TRP A 470 2.52 19.24 -19.23
C TRP A 470 3.05 19.46 -20.67
N LEU A 471 2.65 18.61 -21.62
CA LEU A 471 2.98 18.80 -23.03
C LEU A 471 2.37 20.10 -23.58
N LEU A 472 1.11 20.40 -23.24
CA LEU A 472 0.46 21.64 -23.63
C LEU A 472 1.21 22.86 -23.07
N LEU A 473 1.57 22.83 -21.79
CA LEU A 473 2.37 23.87 -21.15
C LEU A 473 3.71 24.06 -21.87
N THR A 474 4.36 22.97 -22.25
CA THR A 474 5.60 22.99 -23.03
C THR A 474 5.39 23.66 -24.40
N ILE A 475 4.30 23.38 -25.09
CA ILE A 475 3.95 23.99 -26.39
C ILE A 475 3.66 25.49 -26.22
N ILE A 476 2.93 25.89 -25.19
CA ILE A 476 2.67 27.29 -24.86
C ILE A 476 4.00 28.00 -24.58
N TRP A 477 4.86 27.37 -23.77
CA TRP A 477 6.17 27.91 -23.42
C TRP A 477 7.07 28.11 -24.64
N LEU A 478 7.11 27.14 -25.57
CA LEU A 478 7.85 27.27 -26.83
C LEU A 478 7.41 28.53 -27.61
N ASN A 479 6.11 28.81 -27.66
CA ASN A 479 5.59 30.00 -28.31
C ASN A 479 5.93 31.31 -27.57
N VAL A 480 6.04 31.27 -26.24
CA VAL A 480 6.49 32.41 -25.44
C VAL A 480 7.97 32.72 -25.73
N VAL A 481 8.82 31.69 -25.75
CA VAL A 481 10.27 31.83 -25.99
C VAL A 481 10.59 32.34 -27.40
N THR A 482 9.81 31.94 -28.41
CA THR A 482 10.03 32.41 -29.80
C THR A 482 9.46 33.81 -30.09
N GLY A 483 8.66 34.36 -29.18
CA GLY A 483 8.20 35.75 -29.21
C GLY A 483 7.50 36.14 -30.52
N ARG A 484 8.09 37.07 -31.29
CA ARG A 484 7.53 37.56 -32.56
C ARG A 484 7.60 36.54 -33.70
N ARG A 485 8.43 35.49 -33.60
CA ARG A 485 8.50 34.39 -34.57
C ARG A 485 7.68 33.19 -34.05
N ARG A 486 6.35 33.36 -33.99
CA ARG A 486 5.45 32.30 -33.51
C ARG A 486 5.58 31.05 -34.38
N LEU A 487 5.77 29.90 -33.73
CA LEU A 487 5.78 28.62 -34.41
C LEU A 487 4.36 28.25 -34.84
N ARG A 488 4.20 27.61 -36.00
CA ARG A 488 2.91 27.02 -36.35
C ARG A 488 2.59 25.88 -35.37
N PRO A 489 1.30 25.59 -35.10
CA PRO A 489 0.92 24.53 -34.16
C PRO A 489 1.60 23.18 -34.46
N ALA A 490 1.69 22.79 -35.74
CA ALA A 490 2.36 21.56 -36.15
C ALA A 490 3.87 21.55 -35.86
N GLN A 491 4.55 22.70 -35.95
CA GLN A 491 5.99 22.82 -35.67
C GLN A 491 6.25 22.75 -34.16
N ALA A 492 5.49 23.50 -33.37
CA ALA A 492 5.61 23.49 -31.90
C ALA A 492 5.29 22.11 -31.33
N LEU A 493 4.23 21.47 -31.83
CA LEU A 493 3.85 20.10 -31.45
C LEU A 493 4.93 19.09 -31.84
N SER A 494 5.52 19.21 -33.04
CA SER A 494 6.58 18.31 -33.49
C SER A 494 7.84 18.41 -32.62
N LEU A 495 8.26 19.63 -32.26
CA LEU A 495 9.42 19.85 -31.38
C LEU A 495 9.18 19.29 -29.97
N ALA A 496 7.96 19.45 -29.44
CA ALA A 496 7.61 18.97 -28.12
C ALA A 496 7.49 17.43 -28.05
N VAL A 497 6.87 16.80 -29.03
CA VAL A 497 6.46 15.38 -28.95
C VAL A 497 7.59 14.43 -29.34
N TRP A 498 8.30 14.69 -30.44
CA TRP A 498 9.29 13.73 -30.97
C TRP A 498 10.50 13.52 -30.06
N CYS A 499 10.83 14.50 -29.23
CA CYS A 499 11.92 14.40 -28.24
C CYS A 499 11.62 13.38 -27.11
N ARG A 500 10.35 12.98 -26.94
CA ARG A 500 9.83 12.23 -25.79
C ARG A 500 9.49 10.77 -26.07
N TRP A 501 9.94 10.23 -27.21
CA TRP A 501 9.67 8.84 -27.60
C TRP A 501 10.10 7.78 -26.57
N GLY A 502 11.03 8.12 -25.67
CA GLY A 502 11.53 7.21 -24.62
C GLY A 502 10.45 6.68 -23.67
N TRP A 503 9.29 7.34 -23.57
CA TRP A 503 8.16 6.83 -22.80
C TRP A 503 7.58 5.51 -23.34
N LEU A 504 7.68 5.28 -24.66
CA LEU A 504 7.16 4.05 -25.29
C LEU A 504 7.91 2.79 -24.83
N PRO A 505 9.26 2.69 -24.94
CA PRO A 505 9.97 1.52 -24.41
C PRO A 505 9.91 1.47 -22.88
N LEU A 506 9.88 2.61 -22.18
CA LEU A 506 9.75 2.62 -20.72
C LEU A 506 8.41 2.02 -20.26
N MET A 507 7.32 2.23 -21.00
CA MET A 507 6.03 1.59 -20.74
C MET A 507 6.12 0.06 -20.81
N VAL A 508 6.81 -0.49 -21.82
CA VAL A 508 6.99 -1.94 -21.94
C VAL A 508 7.76 -2.48 -20.73
N VAL A 509 8.83 -1.79 -20.33
CA VAL A 509 9.62 -2.17 -19.15
C VAL A 509 8.80 -2.03 -17.86
N SER A 510 8.00 -0.98 -17.71
CA SER A 510 7.25 -0.71 -16.48
C SER A 510 6.13 -1.73 -16.25
N LEU A 511 5.57 -2.32 -17.31
CA LEU A 511 4.57 -3.38 -17.19
C LEU A 511 5.13 -4.64 -16.53
N LEU A 512 6.45 -4.87 -16.59
CA LEU A 512 7.12 -5.98 -15.89
C LEU A 512 7.09 -5.82 -14.36
N LEU A 513 6.94 -4.58 -13.85
CA LEU A 513 6.84 -4.32 -12.41
C LEU A 513 5.66 -5.05 -11.77
N GLY A 514 4.60 -5.31 -12.54
CA GLY A 514 3.42 -6.03 -12.05
C GLY A 514 3.66 -7.53 -11.80
N SER A 515 4.69 -8.11 -12.42
CA SER A 515 4.99 -9.55 -12.45
C SER A 515 6.22 -9.97 -11.64
N ILE A 516 6.97 -9.01 -11.08
CA ILE A 516 8.14 -9.27 -10.24
C ILE A 516 7.75 -9.31 -8.76
N ASP A 517 8.64 -9.86 -7.95
CA ASP A 517 8.52 -9.90 -6.49
C ASP A 517 8.43 -8.49 -5.87
N ALA A 518 7.70 -8.36 -4.76
CA ALA A 518 7.46 -7.09 -4.09
C ALA A 518 8.75 -6.42 -3.57
N GLY A 519 9.75 -7.21 -3.13
CA GLY A 519 11.05 -6.70 -2.69
C GLY A 519 11.92 -6.20 -3.84
N LEU A 520 11.81 -6.77 -5.04
CA LEU A 520 12.46 -6.22 -6.23
C LEU A 520 11.71 -4.98 -6.77
N ALA A 521 10.39 -4.95 -6.60
CA ALA A 521 9.54 -3.85 -7.03
C ALA A 521 9.83 -2.54 -6.25
N THR A 522 10.16 -2.60 -4.96
CA THR A 522 10.57 -1.43 -4.16
C THR A 522 11.80 -0.72 -4.73
N VAL A 523 12.71 -1.45 -5.39
CA VAL A 523 13.95 -0.89 -5.98
C VAL A 523 13.75 -0.48 -7.44
N LEU A 524 13.02 -1.29 -8.21
CA LEU A 524 12.84 -1.07 -9.65
C LEU A 524 11.79 0.00 -9.97
N ALA A 525 10.70 0.10 -9.21
CA ALA A 525 9.66 1.11 -9.46
C ALA A 525 10.19 2.55 -9.33
N PRO A 526 10.97 2.92 -8.30
CA PRO A 526 11.64 4.21 -8.25
C PRO A 526 12.64 4.42 -9.40
N THR A 527 13.36 3.37 -9.82
CA THR A 527 14.29 3.43 -10.96
C THR A 527 13.57 3.75 -12.26
N VAL A 528 12.40 3.15 -12.50
CA VAL A 528 11.54 3.44 -13.65
C VAL A 528 11.09 4.91 -13.65
N LEU A 529 10.71 5.46 -12.50
CA LEU A 529 10.39 6.89 -12.37
C LEU A 529 11.63 7.78 -12.61
N GLY A 530 12.79 7.37 -12.11
CA GLY A 530 14.11 7.97 -12.38
C GLY A 530 14.43 8.05 -13.87
N VAL A 531 14.23 6.96 -14.60
CA VAL A 531 14.42 6.90 -16.05
C VAL A 531 13.38 7.79 -16.76
N GLY A 532 12.13 7.83 -16.30
CA GLY A 532 11.11 8.76 -16.81
C GLY A 532 11.52 10.22 -16.68
N LEU A 533 12.06 10.61 -15.52
CA LEU A 533 12.61 11.95 -15.31
C LEU A 533 13.80 12.22 -16.24
N LEU A 534 14.72 11.27 -16.38
CA LEU A 534 15.85 11.39 -17.30
C LEU A 534 15.40 11.56 -18.76
N ILE A 535 14.35 10.85 -19.18
CA ILE A 535 13.74 11.03 -20.51
C ILE A 535 13.26 12.47 -20.68
N GLU A 536 12.57 13.06 -19.70
CA GLU A 536 12.14 14.46 -19.78
C GLU A 536 13.31 15.45 -19.82
N VAL A 537 14.38 15.21 -19.05
CA VAL A 537 15.60 16.04 -19.08
C VAL A 537 16.25 16.02 -20.46
N VAL A 538 16.47 14.82 -20.98
CA VAL A 538 17.08 14.62 -22.30
C VAL A 538 16.17 15.16 -23.40
N ALA A 539 14.86 14.97 -23.28
CA ALA A 539 13.87 15.50 -24.21
C ALA A 539 13.86 17.03 -24.21
N GLY A 540 13.89 17.66 -23.03
CA GLY A 540 13.95 19.12 -22.89
C GLY A 540 15.23 19.69 -23.53
N TYR A 541 16.38 19.06 -23.29
CA TYR A 541 17.63 19.44 -23.93
C TYR A 541 17.57 19.31 -25.46
N LYS A 542 17.11 18.15 -25.96
CA LYS A 542 16.96 17.89 -27.40
C LYS A 542 15.99 18.89 -28.06
N MET A 543 14.88 19.18 -27.40
CA MET A 543 13.87 20.14 -27.85
C MET A 543 14.45 21.55 -27.97
N MET A 544 15.25 22.00 -26.99
CA MET A 544 15.92 23.30 -27.06
C MET A 544 16.98 23.36 -28.15
N TRP A 545 17.75 22.29 -28.30
CA TRP A 545 18.75 22.19 -29.36
C TRP A 545 18.10 22.27 -30.74
N ASP A 546 16.99 21.55 -30.95
CA ASP A 546 16.26 21.58 -32.22
C ASP A 546 15.52 22.93 -32.43
N LEU A 547 15.02 23.56 -31.35
CA LEU A 547 14.44 24.90 -31.40
C LEU A 547 15.46 25.96 -31.86
N GLN A 548 16.70 25.89 -31.36
CA GLN A 548 17.78 26.79 -31.76
C GLN A 548 18.06 26.69 -33.26
N ALA A 549 18.16 25.46 -33.77
CA ALA A 549 18.40 25.21 -35.19
C ALA A 549 17.23 25.70 -36.08
N VAL A 550 15.98 25.60 -35.59
CA VAL A 550 14.79 26.01 -36.33
C VAL A 550 14.59 27.52 -36.33
N THR A 551 14.87 28.20 -35.22
CA THR A 551 14.49 29.62 -35.01
C THR A 551 15.66 30.62 -35.08
N TYR A 552 16.90 30.13 -35.10
CA TYR A 552 18.14 30.91 -34.98
C TYR A 552 18.18 31.79 -33.71
N ALA A 553 17.46 31.40 -32.66
CA ALA A 553 17.47 32.11 -31.40
C ALA A 553 18.87 32.06 -30.75
N PRO A 554 19.31 33.11 -30.04
CA PRO A 554 20.58 33.09 -29.33
C PRO A 554 20.62 31.93 -28.32
N PRO A 555 21.71 31.14 -28.25
CA PRO A 555 21.81 29.96 -27.40
C PRO A 555 21.56 30.29 -25.92
N ALA A 556 22.02 31.45 -25.45
CA ALA A 556 21.75 31.93 -24.09
C ALA A 556 20.24 32.09 -23.82
N ARG A 557 19.46 32.59 -24.79
CA ARG A 557 18.02 32.85 -24.62
C ARG A 557 17.20 31.55 -24.67
N ALA A 558 17.55 30.63 -25.56
CA ALA A 558 16.93 29.31 -25.66
C ALA A 558 17.25 28.42 -24.45
N VAL A 559 18.50 28.46 -23.94
CA VAL A 559 18.91 27.66 -22.78
C VAL A 559 18.44 28.27 -21.45
N LEU A 560 18.56 29.59 -21.21
CA LEU A 560 18.11 30.22 -19.95
C LEU A 560 16.58 30.27 -19.80
N LEU A 561 15.84 30.64 -20.85
CA LEU A 561 14.38 30.74 -20.77
C LEU A 561 13.72 29.39 -21.09
N GLY A 562 14.21 28.64 -22.08
CA GLY A 562 13.54 27.43 -22.55
C GLY A 562 13.76 26.17 -21.70
N PHE A 563 15.00 25.94 -21.23
CA PHE A 563 15.34 24.82 -20.33
C PHE A 563 15.49 25.30 -18.89
N GLY A 564 16.27 26.36 -18.68
CA GLY A 564 16.70 26.85 -17.37
C GLY A 564 15.55 27.09 -16.40
N LEU A 565 14.58 27.94 -16.73
CA LEU A 565 13.57 28.38 -15.76
C LEU A 565 12.56 27.28 -15.31
N PRO A 566 11.82 26.58 -16.20
CA PRO A 566 10.89 25.55 -15.77
C PRO A 566 11.61 24.31 -15.20
N PHE A 567 12.80 23.97 -15.71
CA PHE A 567 13.61 22.90 -15.15
C PHE A 567 14.23 23.29 -13.80
N LEU A 568 14.71 24.53 -13.61
CA LEU A 568 15.19 25.01 -12.31
C LEU A 568 14.04 25.13 -11.33
N LEU A 569 12.85 25.58 -11.74
CA LEU A 569 11.69 25.62 -10.84
C LEU A 569 11.26 24.20 -10.44
N ALA A 570 11.27 23.26 -11.39
CA ALA A 570 11.10 21.86 -11.08
C ALA A 570 12.21 21.40 -10.12
N VAL A 571 13.50 21.59 -10.42
CA VAL A 571 14.66 21.13 -9.63
C VAL A 571 14.74 21.80 -8.26
N VAL A 572 14.43 23.08 -8.13
CA VAL A 572 14.36 23.80 -6.86
C VAL A 572 13.17 23.32 -6.05
N GLY A 573 12.00 23.12 -6.69
CA GLY A 573 10.87 22.45 -6.06
C GLY A 573 11.24 21.04 -5.60
N LEU A 574 11.96 20.28 -6.42
CA LEU A 574 12.48 18.93 -6.17
C LEU A 574 13.43 18.89 -4.97
N ILE A 575 14.38 19.84 -4.90
CA ILE A 575 15.37 19.96 -3.84
C ILE A 575 14.72 20.46 -2.55
N ALA A 576 13.91 21.52 -2.60
CA ALA A 576 13.20 22.03 -1.43
C ALA A 576 12.33 20.93 -0.81
N LEU A 577 11.66 20.15 -1.65
CA LEU A 577 10.80 19.04 -1.23
C LEU A 577 11.61 17.83 -0.73
N GLY A 578 12.78 17.56 -1.29
CA GLY A 578 13.71 16.55 -0.79
C GLY A 578 14.32 16.91 0.56
N VAL A 579 14.63 18.19 0.79
CA VAL A 579 15.14 18.70 2.06
C VAL A 579 14.08 18.64 3.15
N THR A 580 12.84 19.06 2.85
CA THR A 580 11.73 18.97 3.81
C THR A 580 11.28 17.53 4.08
N SER A 581 11.62 16.58 3.20
CA SER A 581 11.20 15.17 3.27
C SER A 581 12.31 14.18 3.67
N SER A 582 13.45 14.68 4.15
CA SER A 582 14.67 13.86 4.33
C SER A 582 14.47 12.67 5.27
N ASP A 583 13.69 12.83 6.34
CA ASP A 583 13.38 11.75 7.29
C ASP A 583 12.51 10.65 6.66
N GLU A 584 11.53 11.03 5.84
CA GLU A 584 10.61 10.08 5.19
C GLU A 584 11.31 9.33 4.07
N VAL A 585 12.23 9.99 3.35
CA VAL A 585 13.13 9.36 2.38
C VAL A 585 14.09 8.39 3.06
N GLY A 586 14.63 8.74 4.23
CA GLY A 586 15.46 7.84 5.03
C GLY A 586 14.72 6.57 5.45
N PHE A 587 13.49 6.72 5.94
CA PHE A 587 12.65 5.59 6.32
C PHE A 587 12.31 4.68 5.14
N LEU A 588 11.95 5.25 3.99
CA LEU A 588 11.72 4.50 2.75
C LEU A 588 12.96 3.70 2.30
N TRP A 589 14.14 4.30 2.43
CA TRP A 589 15.40 3.64 2.12
C TRP A 589 15.66 2.48 3.07
N HIS A 590 15.43 2.68 4.37
CA HIS A 590 15.54 1.61 5.36
C HIS A 590 14.55 0.49 5.05
N LEU A 591 13.28 0.79 4.77
CA LEU A 591 12.29 -0.22 4.41
C LEU A 591 12.73 -1.05 3.19
N ALA A 592 13.29 -0.41 2.17
CA ALA A 592 13.72 -1.09 0.95
C ALA A 592 15.02 -1.90 1.10
N THR A 593 15.89 -1.55 2.07
CA THR A 593 17.23 -2.15 2.19
C THR A 593 17.44 -3.00 3.43
N ARG A 594 16.57 -2.86 4.43
CA ARG A 594 16.69 -3.45 5.77
C ARG A 594 15.40 -4.09 6.30
N GLY A 595 14.28 -3.89 5.61
CA GLY A 595 12.95 -4.35 5.99
C GLY A 595 12.58 -5.71 5.42
#